data_AF-A0A0Q5UWW3-F1
#
_entry.id   AF-A0A0Q5UWW3-F1
#
_cell.length_a   1.000
_cell.length_b   1.000
_cell.length_c   1.000
_cell.angle_alpha   90.00
_cell.angle_beta   90.00
_cell.angle_gamma   90.00
#
_symmetry.space_group_name_H-M   'P 1'
#
loop_
_entity.id
_entity.type
_entity.pdbx_description
1 polymer ?
#
loop_
_entity_poly.entity_id
_entity_poly.type
_entity_poly.pdbx_seq_one_letter_code
_entity_poly.pdbx_strand_id
1 'polypeptide(L)' 'MTSFTPDELIEAKKSLDSILNKCEKAFAKLKENSPQHTLMVRRINALRVSLNLIEKELQNL' A
#
# COMPACT_ATOMS: atom_id res chain seq x y z
N MET A 1 -17.51 14.48 -7.35
CA MET A 1 -16.54 13.44 -6.97
C MET A 1 -17.03 12.15 -7.59
N THR A 2 -16.16 11.39 -8.25
CA THR A 2 -16.49 10.04 -8.72
C THR A 2 -16.65 9.17 -7.49
N SER A 3 -17.84 8.63 -7.26
CA SER A 3 -18.05 7.63 -6.21
C SER A 3 -17.49 6.29 -6.70
N PHE A 4 -16.63 5.67 -5.91
CA PHE A 4 -16.17 4.30 -6.16
C PHE A 4 -17.18 3.32 -5.59
N THR A 5 -17.37 2.19 -6.27
CA THR A 5 -18.16 1.08 -5.74
C THR A 5 -17.39 0.33 -4.65
N PRO A 6 -18.08 -0.35 -3.71
CA PRO A 6 -17.41 -1.21 -2.73
C PRO A 6 -16.48 -2.25 -3.37
N ASP A 7 -16.90 -2.84 -4.49
CA ASP A 7 -16.12 -3.87 -5.19
C ASP A 7 -14.82 -3.32 -5.76
N GLU A 8 -14.85 -2.13 -6.38
CA GLU A 8 -13.65 -1.45 -6.87
C GLU A 8 -12.66 -1.15 -5.73
N LEU A 9 -13.17 -0.70 -4.59
CA LEU A 9 -12.35 -0.42 -3.41
C LEU A 9 -11.74 -1.70 -2.83
N ILE A 10 -12.51 -2.80 -2.74
CA ILE A 10 -12.03 -4.10 -2.28
C ILE A 10 -10.96 -4.66 -3.22
N GLU A 11 -11.17 -4.56 -4.54
CA GLU A 11 -10.19 -5.01 -5.54
C GLU A 11 -8.90 -4.20 -5.49
N ALA A 12 -9.02 -2.87 -5.39
CA ALA A 12 -7.87 -1.97 -5.23
C ALA A 12 -7.09 -2.30 -3.94
N LYS A 13 -7.80 -2.48 -2.82
CA LYS A 13 -7.20 -2.87 -1.53
C LYS A 13 -6.41 -4.17 -1.67
N LYS A 14 -7.01 -5.22 -2.25
CA LYS A 14 -6.36 -6.52 -2.45
C LYS A 14 -5.09 -6.41 -3.31
N SER A 15 -5.14 -5.59 -4.35
CA SER A 15 -3.99 -5.34 -5.24
C SER A 15 -2.86 -4.63 -4.50
N LEU A 16 -3.18 -3.59 -3.73
CA LEU A 16 -2.20 -2.84 -2.93
C LEU A 16 -1.61 -3.67 -1.79
N ASP A 17 -2.41 -4.50 -1.11
CA ASP A 17 -1.94 -5.45 -0.08
C ASP A 17 -0.91 -6.43 -0.68
N SER A 18 -1.13 -6.92 -1.90
CA SER A 18 -0.16 -7.78 -2.61
C SER A 18 1.14 -7.06 -2.92
N ILE A 19 1.07 -5.80 -3.35
CA ILE A 19 2.25 -4.96 -3.62
C ILE A 19 3.01 -4.68 -2.32
N LEU A 20 2.31 -4.33 -1.24
CA LEU A 20 2.89 -4.08 0.07
C LEU A 20 3.67 -5.30 0.57
N ASN A 21 3.06 -6.49 0.52
CA ASN A 21 3.72 -7.75 0.90
C ASN A 21 5.00 -8.00 0.10
N LYS A 22 5.01 -7.69 -1.20
CA LYS A 22 6.21 -7.82 -2.05
C LYS A 22 7.28 -6.80 -1.66
N CYS A 23 6.88 -5.56 -1.38
CA CYS A 23 7.79 -4.51 -0.91
C CYS A 23 8.43 -4.87 0.44
N GLU A 24 7.67 -5.40 1.40
CA GLU A 24 8.19 -5.82 2.71
C GLU A 24 9.18 -6.99 2.59
N LYS A 25 8.88 -7.98 1.73
CA LYS A 25 9.82 -9.07 1.42
C LYS A 25 11.09 -8.60 0.73
N ALA A 26 10.97 -7.61 -0.16
CA ALA A 26 12.13 -7.01 -0.81
C ALA A 26 12.97 -6.20 0.19
N PHE A 27 12.31 -5.40 1.03
CA PHE A 27 12.93 -4.60 2.09
C PHE A 27 13.81 -5.43 3.01
N ALA A 28 13.32 -6.58 3.47
CA ALA A 28 14.06 -7.50 4.34
C ALA A 28 15.39 -8.01 3.76
N LYS A 29 15.60 -7.89 2.45
CA LYS A 29 16.83 -8.32 1.74
C LYS A 29 17.77 -7.15 1.43
N LEU A 30 17.37 -5.91 1.70
CA LEU A 30 18.16 -4.74 1.36
C LEU A 30 19.19 -4.44 2.45
N LYS A 31 20.37 -3.99 2.04
CA LYS A 31 21.38 -3.49 2.96
C LYS A 31 20.88 -2.21 3.62
N GLU A 32 20.95 -2.16 4.95
CA GLU A 32 20.68 -0.95 5.73
C GLU A 32 21.52 0.23 5.22
N ASN A 33 20.95 1.44 5.28
CA ASN A 33 21.56 2.69 4.80
C ASN A 33 21.87 2.75 3.29
N SER A 34 21.38 1.80 2.48
CA SER A 34 21.43 1.91 1.03
C SER A 34 20.35 2.88 0.49
N PRO A 35 20.57 3.53 -0.67
CA PRO A 35 19.52 4.30 -1.35
C PRO A 35 18.26 3.48 -1.61
N GLN A 36 18.42 2.19 -1.93
CA GLN A 36 17.32 1.25 -2.17
C GLN A 36 16.51 1.02 -0.89
N HIS A 37 17.16 0.89 0.27
CA HIS A 37 16.49 0.75 1.56
C HIS A 37 15.62 1.97 1.85
N THR A 38 16.17 3.18 1.71
CA THR A 38 15.42 4.44 1.91
C THR A 38 14.22 4.56 0.96
N LEU A 39 14.42 4.25 -0.32
CA LEU A 39 13.34 4.25 -1.31
C LEU A 39 12.22 3.26 -0.94
N MET A 40 12.59 2.06 -0.49
CA MET A 40 11.63 1.01 -0.14
C MET A 40 10.79 1.39 1.08
N VAL A 41 11.40 1.99 2.12
CA VAL A 41 10.67 2.51 3.29
C VAL A 41 9.61 3.53 2.87
N ARG A 42 9.99 4.48 2.00
CA ARG A 42 9.04 5.50 1.50
C ARG A 42 7.88 4.88 0.74
N ARG A 43 8.14 3.87 -0.09
CA ARG A 43 7.09 3.12 -0.83
C ARG A 43 6.15 2.37 0.11
N ILE A 44 6.69 1.65 1.09
CA ILE A 44 5.90 0.93 2.09
C ILE A 44 4.98 1.90 2.85
N ASN A 45 5.50 3.04 3.28
CA ASN A 45 4.71 4.06 3.98
C ASN A 45 3.59 4.62 3.09
N ALA A 46 3.88 4.92 1.82
CA ALA A 46 2.85 5.40 0.88
C ALA A 46 1.73 4.36 0.68
N LEU A 47 2.09 3.08 0.51
CA LEU A 47 1.11 2.00 0.37
C LEU A 47 0.22 1.84 1.60
N ARG A 48 0.80 1.93 2.81
CA ARG A 48 0.05 1.89 4.07
C ARG A 48 -0.95 3.05 4.19
N VAL A 49 -0.54 4.26 3.77
CA VAL A 49 -1.45 5.42 3.72
C VAL A 49 -2.57 5.19 2.72
N SER A 50 -2.26 4.72 1.50
CA SER A 50 -3.28 4.41 0.49
C SER A 50 -4.29 3.37 0.99
N LEU A 51 -3.83 2.30 1.63
CA LEU A 51 -4.69 1.26 2.20
C LEU A 51 -5.61 1.82 3.29
N ASN A 52 -5.07 2.65 4.20
CA ASN A 52 -5.87 3.28 5.24
C ASN A 52 -6.96 4.20 4.67
N LEU A 53 -6.66 4.92 3.58
CA LEU A 53 -7.65 5.76 2.90
C LEU A 53 -8.76 4.93 2.26
N ILE A 54 -8.42 3.79 1.63
CA ILE A 54 -9.41 2.88 1.06
C ILE A 54 -10.29 2.26 2.15
N GLU A 55 -9.70 1.82 3.26
CA GLU A 55 -10.45 1.28 4.40
C GLU A 55 -11.39 2.32 5.00
N LYS A 56 -10.94 3.56 5.12
CA LYS A 56 -11.78 4.67 5.57
C LYS A 56 -12.95 4.91 4.61
N GLU A 57 -12.71 4.87 3.31
CA GLU A 57 -13.78 5.05 2.32
C GLU A 57 -14.79 3.91 2.41
N LEU A 58 -14.34 2.65 2.51
CA LEU A 58 -15.21 1.48 2.72
C LEU A 58 -16.07 1.55 3.99
N GLN A 59 -15.57 2.20 5.05
CA GLN A 59 -16.33 2.41 6.30
C GLN A 59 -17.38 3.53 6.19
N ASN A 60 -17.25 4.43 5.20
CA ASN A 60 -18.17 5.54 4.99
C ASN A 60 -19.26 5.24 3.95
N LEU A 61 -19.19 4.07 3.28
CA LEU A 61 -20.21 3.55 2.37
C LEU A 61 -21.33 2.83 3.15
#